data_AF-A0A2E8K5G9-F1
#
_entry.id   AF-A0A2E8K5G9-F1
#
_cell.length_a   1.000
_cell.length_b   1.000
_cell.length_c   1.000
_cell.angle_alpha   90.00
_cell.angle_beta   90.00
_cell.angle_gamma   90.00
#
_symmetry.space_group_name_H-M   'P 1'
#
loop_
_entity.id
_entity.type
_entity.pdbx_description
1 polymer ?
#
loop_
_entity_poly.entity_id
_entity_poly.type
_entity_poly.pdbx_seq_one_letter_code
_entity_poly.pdbx_strand_id
1 'polypeptide(L)'
;MCSNKTHLQHVLQNIEKLVVKPANESGGYGMYIGPGESKSQTAKMKRLIKANPRNYIAQPIISLSTVPTLCETTIEPRHVDLRPFILQSDRSFVTAGGLTRVALVKGSLVVNSSQGGGSKDTWIIEEARRPG
;
A
#
# COMPACT_ATOMS: atom_id res chain seq x y z
N MET A 1 3.87 11.66 -11.25
CA MET A 1 5.06 12.07 -10.46
C MET A 1 5.00 13.55 -10.13
N CYS A 2 5.39 13.94 -8.91
CA CYS A 2 5.34 15.34 -8.46
C CYS A 2 6.43 16.23 -9.08
N SER A 3 7.37 15.67 -9.86
CA SER A 3 8.38 16.40 -10.63
C SER A 3 7.82 17.20 -11.82
N ASN A 4 6.65 16.83 -12.34
CA ASN A 4 5.95 17.56 -13.40
C ASN A 4 5.08 18.68 -12.77
N LYS A 5 5.17 19.91 -13.29
CA LYS A 5 4.48 21.09 -12.72
C LYS A 5 2.95 20.92 -12.64
N THR A 6 2.33 20.38 -13.68
CA THR A 6 0.88 20.15 -13.73
C THR A 6 0.46 19.10 -12.70
N HIS A 7 1.21 17.99 -12.60
CA HIS A 7 0.96 16.97 -11.59
C HIS A 7 1.19 17.50 -10.17
N LEU A 8 2.23 18.31 -9.95
CA LEU A 8 2.50 18.93 -8.67
C LEU A 8 1.33 19.81 -8.21
N GLN A 9 0.82 20.68 -9.09
CA GLN A 9 -0.35 21.51 -8.78
C GLN A 9 -1.57 20.65 -8.42
N HIS A 10 -1.85 19.64 -9.23
CA HIS A 10 -2.95 18.71 -8.97
C HIS A 10 -2.81 18.03 -7.60
N VAL A 11 -1.61 17.52 -7.27
CA VAL A 11 -1.32 16.89 -5.98
C VAL A 11 -1.50 17.87 -4.84
N LEU A 12 -0.97 19.09 -4.92
CA LEU A 12 -1.09 20.08 -3.84
C LEU A 12 -2.54 20.54 -3.59
N GLN A 13 -3.36 20.59 -4.64
CA GLN A 13 -4.78 20.94 -4.56
C GLN A 13 -5.62 19.78 -3.99
N ASN A 14 -5.26 18.53 -4.28
CA ASN A 14 -6.08 17.36 -3.97
C ASN A 14 -5.45 16.41 -2.94
N ILE A 15 -4.39 16.84 -2.24
CA ILE A 15 -3.56 15.94 -1.40
C ILE A 15 -4.38 15.15 -0.36
N GLU A 16 -5.46 15.74 0.16
CA GLU A 16 -6.35 15.12 1.16
C GLU A 16 -7.11 13.90 0.62
N LYS A 17 -7.09 13.69 -0.70
CA LYS A 17 -7.71 12.53 -1.38
C LYS A 17 -6.67 11.55 -1.95
N LEU A 18 -5.38 11.76 -1.64
CA LEU A 18 -4.27 11.02 -2.23
C LEU A 18 -3.46 10.32 -1.16
N VAL A 19 -2.74 9.28 -1.58
CA VAL A 19 -1.59 8.75 -0.83
C VAL A 19 -0.33 9.34 -1.43
N VAL A 20 0.54 9.92 -0.60
CA VAL A 20 1.86 10.42 -0.99
C VAL A 20 2.93 9.56 -0.33
N LYS A 21 3.93 9.13 -1.10
CA LYS A 21 5.07 8.38 -0.59
C LYS A 21 6.38 8.89 -1.20
N PRO A 22 7.51 8.79 -0.48
CA PRO A 22 8.81 9.09 -1.04
C PRO A 22 9.13 8.15 -2.21
N ALA A 23 9.81 8.67 -3.24
CA ALA A 23 10.15 7.92 -4.44
C ALA A 23 11.36 7.00 -4.22
N ASN A 24 12.29 7.40 -3.34
CA ASN A 24 13.58 6.74 -3.15
C ASN A 24 13.69 5.96 -1.82
N GLU A 25 12.63 5.88 -1.02
CA GLU A 25 12.66 5.17 0.27
C GLU A 25 12.00 3.79 0.16
N SER A 26 12.74 2.78 0.60
CA SER A 26 12.25 1.41 0.74
C SER A 26 11.61 1.24 2.12
N GLY A 27 10.36 0.74 2.18
CA GLY A 27 9.75 0.33 3.45
C GLY A 27 8.65 1.25 4.01
N GLY A 28 7.95 2.02 3.18
CA GLY A 28 6.71 2.70 3.59
C GLY A 28 6.86 3.78 4.67
N TYR A 29 8.09 4.11 5.08
CA TYR A 29 8.38 5.27 5.90
C TYR A 29 8.06 6.56 5.11
N GLY A 30 7.56 7.57 5.81
CA GLY A 30 7.17 8.84 5.19
C GLY A 30 5.90 8.78 4.33
N MET A 31 5.11 7.70 4.41
CA MET A 31 3.82 7.62 3.73
C MET A 31 2.79 8.55 4.40
N TYR A 32 2.14 9.39 3.60
CA TYR A 32 1.03 10.23 3.99
C TYR A 32 -0.25 9.71 3.31
N ILE A 33 -1.31 9.50 4.10
CA ILE A 33 -2.63 9.07 3.62
C ILE A 33 -3.57 10.23 3.88
N GLY A 34 -4.11 10.86 2.83
CA GLY A 34 -4.87 12.11 2.97
C GLY A 34 -6.13 12.03 3.85
N PRO A 35 -7.03 11.06 3.65
CA PRO A 35 -8.28 10.99 4.41
C PRO A 35 -8.04 10.69 5.88
N GLY A 36 -8.65 11.50 6.73
CA GLY A 36 -8.52 11.38 8.18
C GLY A 36 -7.24 12.00 8.75
N GLU A 37 -6.35 12.52 7.91
CA GLU A 37 -5.12 13.16 8.37
C GLU A 37 -5.34 14.61 8.81
N SER A 38 -4.53 15.07 9.77
CA SER A 38 -4.69 16.41 10.33
C SER A 38 -4.31 17.52 9.33
N LYS A 39 -4.92 18.71 9.50
CA LYS A 39 -4.56 19.90 8.70
C LYS A 39 -3.08 20.28 8.85
N SER A 40 -2.51 20.11 10.05
CA SER A 40 -1.11 20.42 10.35
C SER A 40 -0.15 19.47 9.62
N GLN A 41 -0.42 18.17 9.63
CA GLN A 41 0.36 17.17 8.89
C GLN A 41 0.20 17.36 7.37
N THR A 42 -1.01 17.68 6.91
CA THR A 42 -1.26 18.01 5.50
C THR A 42 -0.45 19.22 5.05
N ALA A 43 -0.41 20.30 5.84
CA ALA A 43 0.41 21.48 5.54
C ALA A 43 1.92 21.16 5.58
N LYS A 44 2.37 20.32 6.51
CA LYS A 44 3.75 19.82 6.57
C LYS A 44 4.09 19.05 5.28
N MET A 45 3.24 18.12 4.86
CA MET A 45 3.47 17.32 3.66
C MET A 45 3.51 18.17 2.39
N LYS A 46 2.61 19.15 2.25
CA LYS A 46 2.66 20.12 1.13
C LYS A 46 3.99 20.90 1.10
N ARG A 47 4.54 21.29 2.25
CA ARG A 47 5.86 21.96 2.32
C ARG A 47 6.99 21.04 1.87
N LEU A 48 7.00 19.79 2.35
CA LEU A 48 8.01 18.80 1.96
C LEU A 48 8.00 18.51 0.45
N ILE A 49 6.80 18.31 -0.12
CA ILE A 49 6.65 18.09 -1.56
C ILE A 49 7.17 19.30 -2.36
N LYS A 50 6.84 20.53 -1.95
CA LYS A 50 7.33 21.74 -2.63
C LYS A 50 8.85 21.88 -2.56
N ALA A 51 9.46 21.51 -1.43
CA ALA A 51 10.91 21.61 -1.23
C ALA A 51 11.68 20.61 -2.10
N ASN A 52 11.15 19.40 -2.30
CA ASN A 52 11.78 18.39 -3.16
C ASN A 52 10.75 17.57 -3.96
N PRO A 53 10.14 18.12 -5.02
CA PRO A 53 9.05 17.45 -5.74
C PRO A 53 9.46 16.16 -6.43
N ARG A 54 10.75 16.03 -6.79
CA ARG A 54 11.27 14.80 -7.42
C ARG A 54 11.27 13.62 -6.46
N ASN A 55 11.36 13.88 -5.16
CA ASN A 55 11.40 12.83 -4.15
C ASN A 55 10.02 12.27 -3.78
N TYR A 56 8.93 12.74 -4.40
CA TYR A 56 7.59 12.30 -4.03
C TYR A 56 6.78 11.81 -5.23
N ILE A 57 6.00 10.78 -4.97
CA ILE A 57 4.93 10.31 -5.85
C ILE A 57 3.61 10.30 -5.08
N ALA A 58 2.55 10.62 -5.80
CA ALA A 58 1.20 10.59 -5.28
C ALA A 58 0.36 9.65 -6.14
N GLN A 59 -0.53 8.92 -5.51
CA GLN A 59 -1.46 8.00 -6.15
C GLN A 59 -2.86 8.18 -5.55
N PRO A 60 -3.93 7.90 -6.33
CA PRO A 60 -5.26 7.75 -5.77
C PRO A 60 -5.27 6.69 -4.67
N ILE A 61 -6.21 6.84 -3.75
CA ILE A 61 -6.40 5.85 -2.69
C ILE A 61 -7.09 4.64 -3.31
N ILE A 62 -6.49 3.48 -3.10
CA ILE A 62 -7.07 2.22 -3.49
C ILE A 62 -7.63 1.59 -2.22
N SER A 63 -8.91 1.24 -2.27
CA SER A 63 -9.53 0.43 -1.22
C SER A 63 -8.91 -0.95 -1.27
N LEU A 64 -8.03 -1.25 -0.32
CA LEU A 64 -7.45 -2.59 -0.19
C LEU A 64 -8.54 -3.58 0.22
N SER A 65 -8.54 -4.76 -0.40
CA SER A 65 -9.35 -5.88 0.06
C SER A 65 -9.03 -6.19 1.52
N THR A 66 -9.99 -6.79 2.22
CA THR A 66 -9.81 -7.24 3.60
C THR A 66 -9.84 -8.75 3.69
N VAL A 67 -9.13 -9.30 4.67
CA VAL A 67 -9.17 -10.72 5.04
C VAL A 67 -9.56 -10.87 6.51
N PRO A 68 -10.29 -11.93 6.88
CA PRO A 68 -10.56 -12.25 8.28
C PRO A 68 -9.25 -12.42 9.05
N THR A 69 -9.11 -11.67 10.14
CA THR A 69 -7.92 -11.69 10.99
C THR A 69 -8.35 -11.80 12.44
N LEU A 70 -7.84 -12.83 13.12
CA LEU A 70 -8.01 -12.97 14.56
C LEU A 70 -7.22 -11.84 15.23
N CYS A 71 -7.96 -10.92 15.82
CA CYS A 71 -7.44 -9.90 16.71
C CYS A 71 -7.47 -10.44 18.15
N GLU A 72 -7.28 -9.58 19.16
CA GLU A 72 -7.16 -10.00 20.57
C GLU A 72 -8.22 -11.03 21.01
N THR A 73 -9.49 -10.79 20.68
CA THR A 73 -10.60 -11.67 21.08
C THR A 73 -11.65 -11.91 20.00
N THR A 74 -11.54 -11.23 18.85
CA THR A 74 -12.55 -11.24 17.80
C THR A 74 -11.93 -11.42 16.42
N ILE A 75 -12.68 -11.99 15.50
CA ILE A 75 -12.32 -12.01 14.08
C ILE A 75 -12.85 -10.74 13.44
N GLU A 76 -11.95 -9.92 12.92
CA GLU A 76 -12.29 -8.66 12.25
C GLU A 76 -11.66 -8.59 10.86
N PRO A 77 -12.26 -7.83 9.91
CA PRO A 77 -11.62 -7.56 8.63
C PRO A 77 -10.38 -6.68 8.84
N ARG A 78 -9.29 -7.06 8.17
CA ARG A 78 -8.05 -6.25 8.10
C ARG A 78 -7.56 -6.16 6.67
N HIS A 79 -7.04 -4.99 6.30
CA HIS A 79 -6.54 -4.76 4.95
C HIS A 79 -5.33 -5.64 4.65
N VAL A 80 -5.31 -6.18 3.44
CA VAL A 80 -4.28 -7.12 2.98
C VAL A 80 -3.59 -6.60 1.73
N ASP A 81 -2.32 -6.94 1.59
CA ASP A 81 -1.64 -6.90 0.31
C ASP A 81 -0.95 -8.23 0.00
N LEU A 82 -0.81 -8.52 -1.29
CA LEU A 82 -0.16 -9.74 -1.79
C LEU A 82 1.01 -9.34 -2.68
N ARG A 83 2.18 -9.92 -2.39
CA ARG A 83 3.38 -9.80 -3.20
C ARG A 83 3.74 -11.16 -3.80
N PRO A 84 3.29 -11.47 -5.02
CA PRO A 84 3.78 -12.63 -5.76
C PRO A 84 5.20 -12.38 -6.26
N PHE A 85 5.90 -13.45 -6.64
CA PHE A 85 7.23 -13.36 -7.22
C PHE A 85 7.20 -13.88 -8.66
N ILE A 86 7.83 -13.13 -9.56
CA ILE A 86 8.03 -13.51 -10.96
C ILE A 86 9.48 -13.95 -11.09
N LEU A 87 9.70 -15.13 -11.65
CA LEU A 87 11.02 -15.70 -11.92
C LEU A 87 11.24 -15.70 -13.44
N GLN A 88 12.42 -15.22 -13.85
CA GLN A 88 12.80 -15.03 -15.25
C GLN A 88 14.09 -15.78 -15.57
N SER A 89 14.02 -16.61 -16.61
CA SER A 89 15.18 -17.18 -17.32
C SER A 89 14.80 -17.28 -18.81
N ASP A 90 14.97 -18.44 -19.44
CA ASP A 90 14.49 -18.71 -20.81
C ASP A 90 12.96 -18.58 -20.92
N ARG A 91 12.24 -18.70 -19.80
CA ARG A 91 10.80 -18.45 -19.67
C ARG A 91 10.50 -17.64 -18.41
N SER A 92 9.41 -16.87 -18.48
CA SER A 92 8.83 -16.18 -17.33
C SER A 92 7.82 -17.08 -16.63
N PHE A 93 7.85 -17.17 -15.30
CA PHE A 93 6.78 -17.80 -14.54
C PHE A 93 6.50 -17.08 -13.22
N VAL A 94 5.26 -17.18 -12.75
CA VAL A 94 4.81 -16.62 -11.46
C VAL A 94 4.74 -17.74 -10.44
N THR A 95 5.23 -17.50 -9.22
CA THR A 95 5.16 -18.48 -8.14
C THR A 95 3.72 -18.82 -7.75
N ALA A 96 3.43 -20.08 -7.44
CA ALA A 96 2.17 -20.54 -6.85
C ALA A 96 2.10 -20.16 -5.35
N GLY A 97 2.16 -18.86 -5.07
CA GLY A 97 2.25 -18.30 -3.73
C GLY A 97 2.83 -16.89 -3.75
N GLY A 98 3.05 -16.35 -2.55
CA GLY A 98 3.59 -15.02 -2.38
C GLY A 98 3.59 -14.61 -0.91
N LEU A 99 4.18 -13.46 -0.64
CA LEU A 99 4.14 -12.85 0.67
C LEU A 99 2.82 -12.09 0.81
N THR A 100 1.92 -12.60 1.66
CA THR A 100 0.72 -11.86 2.07
C THR A 100 1.02 -11.09 3.34
N ARG A 101 0.76 -9.78 3.36
CA ARG A 101 0.88 -8.93 4.55
C ARG A 101 -0.47 -8.35 4.94
N VAL A 102 -0.65 -8.15 6.24
CA VAL A 102 -1.92 -7.70 6.83
C VAL A 102 -1.67 -6.52 7.74
N ALA A 103 -2.43 -5.45 7.58
CA ALA A 103 -2.42 -4.32 8.50
C ALA A 103 -3.16 -4.71 9.79
N LEU A 104 -2.46 -4.90 10.91
CA LEU A 104 -3.09 -5.38 12.15
C LEU A 104 -3.88 -4.28 12.87
N VAL A 105 -3.47 -3.02 12.71
CA VAL A 105 -4.16 -1.85 13.25
C VAL A 105 -5.49 -1.64 12.52
N LYS A 106 -6.57 -1.53 13.29
CA LYS A 106 -7.93 -1.33 12.76
C LYS A 106 -8.01 -0.10 11.85
N GLY A 107 -8.50 -0.29 10.62
CA GLY A 107 -8.65 0.77 9.63
C GLY A 107 -7.35 1.25 8.98
N SER A 108 -6.20 0.69 9.35
CA SER A 108 -4.92 1.06 8.74
C SER A 108 -4.76 0.45 7.35
N LEU A 109 -4.24 1.24 6.41
CA LEU A 109 -3.78 0.77 5.10
C LEU A 109 -2.29 0.40 5.11
N VAL A 110 -1.62 0.54 6.26
CA VAL A 110 -0.19 0.27 6.41
C VAL A 110 0.02 -1.21 6.74
N VAL A 111 0.44 -1.96 5.73
CA VAL A 111 0.71 -3.41 5.81
C VAL A 111 2.19 -3.73 6.06
N ASN A 112 3.07 -2.72 6.19
CA ASN A 112 4.49 -2.99 6.36
C ASN A 112 4.81 -3.52 7.77
N SER A 113 5.64 -4.56 7.84
CA SER A 113 6.01 -5.23 9.10
C SER A 113 6.73 -4.32 10.08
N SER A 114 7.53 -3.36 9.59
CA SER A 114 8.21 -2.38 10.44
C SER A 114 7.27 -1.39 11.16
N GLN A 115 5.98 -1.38 10.81
CA GLN A 115 4.96 -0.50 11.39
C GLN A 115 3.74 -1.30 11.89
N GLY A 116 3.94 -2.53 12.35
CA GLY A 116 2.87 -3.36 12.93
C GLY A 116 2.08 -4.17 11.91
N GLY A 117 2.61 -4.39 10.71
CA GLY A 117 2.08 -5.34 9.75
C GLY A 117 2.39 -6.78 10.14
N GLY A 118 1.40 -7.66 10.01
CA GLY A 118 1.56 -9.12 10.11
C GLY A 118 1.75 -9.77 8.74
N SER A 119 1.94 -11.09 8.73
CA SER A 119 1.92 -11.89 7.50
C SER A 119 0.95 -13.05 7.63
N LYS A 120 0.49 -13.56 6.47
CA LYS A 120 -0.33 -14.76 6.36
C LYS A 120 0.20 -15.65 5.25
N ASP A 121 -0.08 -16.94 5.34
CA ASP A 121 0.15 -17.86 4.23
C ASP A 121 -0.79 -17.54 3.06
N THR A 122 -0.27 -17.69 1.84
CA THR A 122 -1.02 -17.52 0.60
C THR A 122 -1.25 -18.89 -0.02
N TRP A 123 -2.50 -19.35 -0.05
CA TRP A 123 -2.85 -20.61 -0.70
C TRP A 123 -3.40 -20.35 -2.10
N ILE A 124 -2.74 -20.91 -3.11
CA ILE A 124 -3.24 -20.96 -4.48
C ILE A 124 -3.80 -22.35 -4.70
N ILE A 125 -5.10 -22.44 -4.95
CA ILE A 125 -5.81 -23.71 -5.13
C ILE A 125 -6.03 -23.91 -6.62
N GLU A 126 -5.63 -25.08 -7.14
CA GLU A 126 -5.99 -25.49 -8.50
C GLU A 126 -7.49 -25.84 -8.54
N GLU A 127 -8.21 -25.38 -9.57
CA GLU A 127 -9.57 -25.87 -9.78
C GLU A 127 -9.53 -27.38 -9.99
N ALA A 128 -10.23 -28.13 -9.13
CA ALA A 128 -10.40 -29.56 -9.31
C ALA A 128 -10.98 -29.79 -10.71
N ARG A 129 -10.24 -30.52 -11.56
CA ARG A 129 -10.73 -30.99 -12.86
C ARG A 129 -12.05 -31.70 -12.60
N ARG A 130 -13.18 -31.11 -13.03
CA ARG A 130 -14.47 -31.80 -12.97
C ARG A 130 -14.30 -33.10 -13.78
N PRO A 131 -14.53 -34.29 -13.19
CA PRO A 131 -14.66 -35.48 -14.00
C PRO A 131 -15.85 -35.24 -14.94
N GLY A 132 -15.57 -35.31 -16.24
CA GLY A 132 -16.60 -35.31 -17.29
C GLY A 132 -17.34 -36.63 -17.36
#